data_AF-A0A4S2SHC4-F1
#
_entry.id   AF-A0A4S2SHC4-F1
#
_cell.length_a   1.000
_cell.length_b   1.000
_cell.length_c   1.000
_cell.angle_alpha   90.00
_cell.angle_beta   90.00
_cell.angle_gamma   90.00
#
_symmetry.space_group_name_H-M   'P 1'
#
loop_
_entity.id
_entity.type
_entity.pdbx_description
1 polymer ?
#
loop_
_entity_poly.entity_id
_entity_poly.type
_entity_poly.pdbx_seq_one_letter_code
_entity_poly.pdbx_strand_id
1 'polypeptide(L)'
;MDTDDELAGRFMPWRRPLVVDGEVRSCPQCEAYRDWVILCTQGRIWLRCRADHETLEPRLDVAWYNRNSGPSNGKFGTLEEGLRSLDH
;
A
#
# COMPACT_ATOMS: atom_id res chain seq x y z
N MET A 1 27.18 -5.39 6.08
CA MET A 1 26.30 -6.55 6.25
C MET A 1 25.74 -6.43 7.64
N ASP A 2 24.42 -6.64 7.79
CA ASP A 2 23.56 -6.39 8.94
C ASP A 2 22.82 -5.04 8.98
N THR A 3 21.51 -5.19 8.65
CA THR A 3 20.33 -4.57 9.30
C THR A 3 20.09 -3.06 9.17
N ASP A 4 19.81 -2.61 7.95
CA ASP A 4 18.92 -1.44 7.72
C ASP A 4 17.61 -1.84 7.00
N ASP A 5 17.42 -3.13 6.71
CA ASP A 5 16.34 -3.63 5.85
C ASP A 5 15.06 -4.07 6.62
N GLU A 6 15.01 -3.89 7.94
CA GLU A 6 13.85 -4.31 8.76
C GLU A 6 12.74 -3.24 8.89
N LEU A 7 12.95 -2.03 8.38
CA LEU A 7 12.00 -0.92 8.51
C LEU A 7 11.60 -0.23 7.19
N ALA A 8 11.92 -0.82 6.05
CA ALA A 8 11.30 -0.44 4.79
C ALA A 8 9.86 -0.98 4.77
N GLY A 9 8.91 -0.17 5.27
CA GLY A 9 7.48 -0.44 5.08
C GLY A 9 7.26 -0.79 3.60
N ARG A 10 6.64 -1.93 3.30
CA ARG A 10 6.42 -2.31 1.91
C ARG A 10 5.23 -1.50 1.41
N PHE A 11 5.48 -0.55 0.52
CA PHE A 11 4.45 0.30 -0.09
C PHE A 11 4.12 -0.20 -1.50
N MET A 12 2.83 -0.29 -1.80
CA MET A 12 2.34 -0.61 -3.14
C MET A 12 1.28 0.41 -3.56
N PRO A 13 1.54 1.23 -4.59
CA PRO A 13 0.50 2.09 -5.15
C PRO A 13 -0.54 1.26 -5.89
N TRP A 14 -1.81 1.56 -5.64
CA TRP A 14 -2.98 0.85 -6.13
C TRP A 14 -3.98 1.84 -6.75
N ARG A 15 -3.76 2.13 -8.04
CA ARG A 15 -4.54 3.13 -8.80
C ARG A 15 -5.95 2.69 -9.19
N ARG A 16 -6.23 1.38 -9.11
CA ARG A 16 -7.55 0.79 -9.40
C ARG A 16 -8.41 0.73 -8.14
N PRO A 17 -9.74 0.56 -8.24
CA PRO A 17 -10.58 0.33 -7.07
C PRO A 17 -10.07 -0.89 -6.28
N LEU A 18 -9.93 -0.74 -4.97
CA LEU A 18 -9.58 -1.86 -4.11
C LEU A 18 -10.85 -2.65 -3.80
N VAL A 19 -10.92 -3.87 -4.30
CA VAL A 19 -12.04 -4.78 -4.02
C VAL A 19 -11.60 -5.78 -2.97
N VAL A 20 -12.30 -5.79 -1.84
CA VAL A 20 -12.05 -6.69 -0.70
C VAL A 20 -13.33 -7.45 -0.45
N ASP A 21 -13.30 -8.79 -0.53
CA ASP A 21 -14.48 -9.64 -0.40
C ASP A 21 -15.68 -9.27 -1.31
N GLY A 22 -15.40 -8.68 -2.48
CA GLY A 22 -16.43 -8.21 -3.42
C GLY A 22 -16.97 -6.81 -3.14
N GLU A 23 -16.54 -6.17 -2.05
CA GLU A 23 -16.88 -4.78 -1.73
C GLU A 23 -15.77 -3.83 -2.19
N VAL A 24 -16.14 -2.72 -2.83
CA VAL A 24 -15.19 -1.65 -3.16
C VAL A 24 -14.87 -0.88 -1.88
N ARG A 25 -13.61 -0.89 -1.46
CA ARG A 25 -13.18 -0.10 -0.30
C ARG A 25 -13.05 1.37 -0.68
N SER A 26 -13.83 2.17 0.03
CA SER A 26 -13.74 3.61 0.10
C SER A 26 -13.17 4.08 1.44
N CYS A 27 -12.53 5.24 1.42
CA CYS A 27 -12.05 5.89 2.63
C CYS A 27 -13.25 6.30 3.49
N PRO A 28 -13.30 5.92 4.77
CA PRO A 28 -14.41 6.31 5.64
C PRO A 28 -14.45 7.82 5.94
N GLN A 29 -13.36 8.55 5.67
CA GLN A 29 -13.25 9.99 5.93
C GLN A 29 -13.50 10.87 4.71
N CYS A 30 -13.06 10.45 3.52
CA CYS A 30 -13.16 11.27 2.30
C CYS A 30 -13.83 10.56 1.12
N GLU A 31 -14.34 9.35 1.33
CA GLU A 31 -15.07 8.55 0.33
C GLU A 31 -14.26 8.20 -0.94
N ALA A 32 -12.94 8.47 -0.94
CA ALA A 32 -12.04 8.08 -2.02
C ALA A 32 -12.02 6.55 -2.15
N TYR A 33 -12.31 6.03 -3.35
CA TYR A 33 -12.42 4.60 -3.62
C TYR A 33 -11.29 4.05 -4.51
N ARG A 34 -10.40 4.91 -4.99
CA ARG A 34 -9.27 4.61 -5.89
C ARG A 34 -8.01 5.35 -5.43
N ASP A 35 -6.90 5.09 -6.11
CA ASP A 35 -5.61 5.73 -5.82
C ASP A 35 -5.16 5.47 -4.37
N TRP A 36 -5.26 4.21 -3.97
CA TRP A 36 -4.85 3.74 -2.66
C TRP A 36 -3.34 3.49 -2.63
N VAL A 37 -2.71 3.69 -1.47
CA VAL A 37 -1.38 3.18 -1.18
C VAL A 37 -1.55 2.07 -0.15
N ILE A 38 -1.10 0.87 -0.48
CA ILE A 38 -1.19 -0.30 0.38
C ILE A 38 0.14 -0.44 1.11
N LEU A 39 0.11 -0.38 2.43
CA LEU A 39 1.26 -0.52 3.29
C LEU A 39 1.19 -1.86 4.02
N CYS A 40 2.26 -2.65 3.96
CA CYS A 40 2.40 -3.83 4.79
C CYS A 40 3.41 -3.57 5.91
N THR A 41 2.93 -3.49 7.15
CA THR A 41 3.76 -3.27 8.35
C THR A 41 3.35 -4.23 9.46
N GLN A 42 4.32 -4.87 10.11
CA GLN A 42 4.10 -5.83 11.22
C GLN A 42 3.04 -6.92 10.92
N GLY A 43 2.97 -7.38 9.68
CA GLY A 43 2.00 -8.38 9.25
C GLY A 43 0.57 -7.87 9.06
N ARG A 44 0.37 -6.55 9.10
CA ARG A 44 -0.92 -5.89 8.90
C ARG A 44 -0.90 -5.03 7.65
N ILE A 45 -2.04 -4.99 6.97
CA ILE A 45 -2.23 -4.18 5.78
C ILE A 45 -2.96 -2.89 6.14
N TRP A 46 -2.34 -1.78 5.82
CA TRP A 46 -2.91 -0.45 5.93
C TRP A 46 -3.16 0.12 4.55
N LEU A 47 -4.22 0.89 4.44
CA LEU A 47 -4.62 1.57 3.21
C LEU A 47 -4.55 3.07 3.46
N ARG A 48 -3.76 3.77 2.67
CA ARG A 48 -3.70 5.22 2.68
C ARG A 48 -4.37 5.76 1.43
N CYS A 49 -5.35 6.64 1.57
CA CYS A 49 -6.00 7.25 0.43
C CYS A 49 -5.21 8.46 -0.08
N ARG A 50 -5.60 9.01 -1.25
CA ARG A 50 -5.01 10.24 -1.81
C ARG A 50 -5.08 11.47 -0.89
N ALA A 51 -6.00 11.49 0.07
CA ALA A 51 -6.17 12.56 1.04
C ALA A 51 -5.35 12.32 2.32
N ASP A 52 -4.40 11.38 2.26
CA ASP A 52 -3.50 11.03 3.36
C ASP A 52 -4.14 10.31 4.55
N HIS A 53 -5.40 9.90 4.44
CA HIS A 53 -6.07 9.14 5.49
C HIS A 53 -5.63 7.68 5.47
N GLU A 54 -5.14 7.20 6.61
CA GLU A 54 -4.71 5.83 6.83
C GLU A 54 -5.80 5.03 7.53
N THR A 55 -6.14 3.87 6.99
CA THR A 55 -7.12 2.96 7.58
C THR A 55 -6.57 1.55 7.57
N LEU A 56 -6.68 0.86 8.71
CA LEU A 56 -6.32 -0.55 8.81
C LEU A 56 -7.33 -1.39 8.02
N GLU A 57 -6.86 -2.25 7.14
CA GLU A 57 -7.71 -3.22 6.45
C GLU A 57 -7.46 -4.63 7.00
N PRO A 58 -8.24 -5.08 8.00
CA PRO A 58 -8.02 -6.37 8.66
C PRO A 58 -8.35 -7.56 7.76
N ARG A 59 -9.10 -7.36 6.68
CA ARG A 59 -9.44 -8.40 5.70
C ARG A 59 -8.30 -8.70 4.74
N LEU A 60 -7.31 -7.80 4.63
CA LEU A 60 -6.14 -8.00 3.80
C LEU A 60 -4.96 -8.41 4.68
N ASP A 61 -4.25 -9.45 4.24
CA ASP A 61 -3.10 -9.99 4.93
C ASP A 61 -1.84 -9.97 4.06
N VAL A 62 -0.71 -10.38 4.65
CA VAL A 62 0.60 -10.37 3.98
C VAL A 62 0.61 -11.31 2.76
N ALA A 63 -0.10 -12.43 2.78
CA ALA A 63 -0.20 -13.33 1.64
C ALA A 63 -0.98 -12.69 0.49
N TRP A 64 -2.04 -11.92 0.78
CA TRP A 64 -2.70 -11.08 -0.23
C TRP A 64 -1.71 -10.08 -0.83
N TYR A 65 -0.98 -9.35 0.02
CA TYR A 65 0.01 -8.37 -0.42
C TYR A 65 1.05 -9.00 -1.35
N ASN A 66 1.67 -10.10 -0.91
CA ASN A 66 2.69 -10.81 -1.69
C ASN A 66 2.16 -11.38 -3.02
N ARG A 67 0.90 -11.83 -3.05
CA ARG A 67 0.26 -12.34 -4.27
C ARG A 67 0.02 -11.21 -5.28
N ASN A 68 -0.39 -10.03 -4.80
CA ASN A 68 -0.69 -8.88 -5.64
C ASN A 68 0.54 -8.03 -5.99
N SER A 69 1.60 -8.11 -5.19
CA SER A 69 2.89 -7.46 -5.41
C SER A 69 3.74 -8.18 -6.48
N GLY A 70 3.10 -8.75 -7.52
CA GLY A 70 3.74 -9.65 -8.49
C GLY A 70 5.07 -9.12 -9.08
N PRO A 71 5.83 -9.96 -9.82
CA PRO A 71 7.23 -9.70 -10.20
C PRO A 71 7.46 -8.58 -11.24
N SER A 72 6.62 -7.54 -11.30
CA SER A 72 6.64 -6.56 -12.39
C SER A 72 6.59 -5.12 -11.87
N ASN A 73 7.74 -4.47 -12.04
CA ASN A 73 8.02 -3.03 -12.04
C ASN A 73 7.62 -2.21 -10.82
N GLY A 74 8.58 -2.08 -9.90
CA GLY A 74 8.59 -1.04 -8.88
C GLY A 74 9.24 -1.49 -7.59
N LYS A 75 10.45 -2.07 -7.66
CA LYS A 75 11.32 -2.05 -6.47
C LYS A 75 11.76 -0.60 -6.28
N PHE A 76 10.97 0.19 -5.55
CA PHE A 76 11.54 1.35 -4.88
C PHE A 76 12.31 0.77 -3.70
N GLY A 77 13.63 0.75 -3.82
CA GLY A 77 14.50 0.13 -2.82
C GLY A 77 14.42 0.87 -1.49
N THR A 78 13.90 2.11 -1.48
CA THR A 78 13.78 2.93 -0.28
C THR A 78 12.55 3.86 -0.33
N LEU A 79 12.10 4.27 0.86
CA LEU A 79 11.06 5.28 1.09
C LEU A 79 11.34 6.60 0.33
N GLU A 80 12.60 6.97 0.15
CA GLU A 80 13.03 8.17 -0.55
C GLU A 80 12.83 8.10 -2.09
N GLU A 81 12.95 6.91 -2.70
CA GLU A 81 12.67 6.76 -4.13
C GLU A 81 11.17 6.85 -4.44
N GLY A 82 10.32 6.36 -3.54
CA GLY A 82 8.87 6.51 -3.66
C GLY A 82 8.41 7.97 -3.67
N LEU A 83 9.02 8.80 -2.82
CA LEU A 83 8.72 10.24 -2.74
C LEU A 83 9.18 11.01 -3.99
N ARG A 84 10.30 10.63 -4.62
CA ARG A 84 10.75 11.26 -5.88
C ARG A 84 9.88 10.96 -7.08
N SER A 85 9.07 9.89 -7.04
CA SER A 85 8.17 9.52 -8.13
C SER A 85 6.85 10.30 -8.18
N LEU A 86 6.60 11.16 -7.19
CA LEU A 86 5.38 11.97 -7.07
C LEU A 86 5.56 13.43 -7.56
N ASP A 87 6.74 13.80 -8.05
CA ASP A 87 7.09 15.18 -8.44
C ASP A 87 7.27 15.34 -9.98
N HIS A 88 6.40 14.74 -10.79
CA HIS A 88 6.32 15.02 -12.24
C HIS A 88 4.89 15.13 -12.76
#